data_AF-J3IE73-F1
#
_entry.id   AF-J3IE73-F1
#
_cell.length_a   1.000
_cell.length_b   1.000
_cell.length_c   1.000
_cell.angle_alpha   90.00
_cell.angle_beta   90.00
_cell.angle_gamma   90.00
#
_symmetry.space_group_name_H-M   'P 1'
#
loop_
_entity.id
_entity.type
_entity.pdbx_description
1 polymer ?
#
loop_
_entity_poly.entity_id
_entity_poly.type
_entity_poly.pdbx_seq_one_letter_code
_entity_poly.pdbx_strand_id
1 'polypeptide(L)'
;MYFLLSLFAAIVLAIPTYGASLLVFFLVKNWFDTKAANHILNVISRSVKTQESQELYHINKAAIRKAFTMLSAKYEEETSHGLTFFSGMVKHPMHTDTISVFVVYSPRNGTKNKIEISTKVFQPLTTASLEDGSFLAALLKPRSTF
;
A
#
# COMPACT_ATOMS: atom_id res chain seq x y z
N MET A 1 -53.09 11.17 17.94
CA MET A 1 -52.72 12.19 16.93
C MET A 1 -51.35 12.81 17.21
N TYR A 2 -51.10 13.36 18.40
CA TYR A 2 -49.80 13.96 18.76
C TYR A 2 -48.60 13.00 18.65
N PHE A 3 -48.77 11.73 19.01
CA PHE A 3 -47.73 10.71 18.89
C PHE A 3 -47.24 10.49 17.45
N LEU A 4 -48.16 10.43 16.48
CA LEU A 4 -47.80 10.26 15.06
C LEU A 4 -47.10 11.50 14.52
N LEU A 5 -47.52 12.69 14.96
CA LEU A 5 -46.92 13.95 14.57
C LEU A 5 -45.48 14.08 15.10
N SER A 6 -45.25 13.71 16.37
CA SER A 6 -43.92 13.73 16.99
C SER A 6 -42.99 12.67 16.39
N LEU A 7 -43.51 11.49 16.05
CA LEU A 7 -42.76 10.44 15.36
C LEU A 7 -42.30 10.92 13.97
N PHE A 8 -43.20 11.54 13.21
CA PHE A 8 -42.87 12.07 11.88
C PHE A 8 -41.84 13.18 11.95
N ALA A 9 -42.00 14.13 12.88
CA ALA A 9 -41.00 15.18 13.12
C ALA A 9 -39.63 14.59 13.51
N ALA A 10 -39.60 13.55 14.36
CA ALA A 10 -38.36 12.88 14.74
C ALA A 10 -37.67 12.19 13.56
N ILE A 11 -38.41 11.50 12.68
CA ILE A 11 -37.84 10.86 11.48
C ILE A 11 -37.27 11.90 10.52
N VAL A 12 -38.00 12.99 10.28
CA VAL A 12 -37.57 14.09 9.39
C VAL A 12 -36.31 14.77 9.92
N LEU A 13 -36.12 14.88 11.24
CA LEU A 13 -34.89 15.40 11.84
C LEU A 13 -33.76 14.37 11.93
N ALA A 14 -34.08 13.09 12.07
CA ALA A 14 -33.10 12.01 12.17
C ALA A 14 -32.35 11.77 10.85
N ILE A 15 -33.02 11.86 9.69
CA ILE A 15 -32.39 11.62 8.39
C ILE A 15 -31.26 12.64 8.10
N PRO A 16 -31.46 13.97 8.23
CA PRO A 16 -30.41 14.96 8.02
C PRO A 16 -29.28 14.86 9.03
N THR A 17 -29.58 14.61 10.31
CA THR A 17 -28.57 14.49 11.37
C THR A 17 -27.71 13.25 11.18
N TYR A 18 -28.33 12.11 10.83
CA TYR A 18 -27.61 10.90 10.47
C TYR A 18 -26.76 11.10 9.20
N GLY A 19 -27.33 11.71 8.15
CA GLY A 19 -26.62 12.02 6.91
C GLY A 19 -25.40 12.93 7.12
N ALA A 20 -25.55 13.98 7.93
CA ALA A 20 -24.45 14.88 8.30
C ALA A 20 -23.35 14.13 9.07
N SER A 21 -23.71 13.24 10.00
CA SER A 21 -22.73 12.44 10.74
C SER A 21 -21.93 11.50 9.84
N LEU A 22 -22.57 10.90 8.83
CA LEU A 22 -21.89 10.07 7.83
C LEU A 22 -20.93 10.89 6.97
N LEU A 23 -21.35 12.07 6.50
CA LEU A 23 -20.48 12.96 5.72
C LEU A 23 -19.23 13.34 6.51
N VAL A 24 -19.38 13.77 7.76
CA VAL A 24 -18.24 14.11 8.63
C VAL A 24 -17.35 12.89 8.84
N PHE A 25 -17.93 11.71 9.09
CA PHE A 25 -17.17 10.47 9.23
C PHE A 25 -16.34 10.14 7.98
N PHE A 26 -16.92 10.24 6.79
CA PHE A 26 -16.19 9.98 5.54
C PHE A 26 -15.08 10.99 5.29
N LEU A 27 -15.30 12.28 5.60
CA LEU A 27 -14.28 13.32 5.47
C LEU A 27 -13.09 13.04 6.40
N VAL A 28 -13.36 12.78 7.69
CA VAL A 28 -12.33 12.47 8.69
C VAL A 28 -11.59 11.20 8.31
N LYS A 29 -12.31 10.13 7.93
CA LYS A 29 -11.71 8.86 7.49
C LYS A 29 -10.80 9.06 6.27
N ASN A 30 -11.26 9.78 5.26
CA ASN A 30 -10.47 10.05 4.07
C ASN A 30 -9.20 10.87 4.39
N TRP A 31 -9.28 11.81 5.34
CA TRP A 31 -8.11 12.56 5.80
C TRP A 31 -7.07 11.66 6.48
N PHE A 32 -7.49 10.78 7.39
CA PHE A 32 -6.60 9.80 8.01
C PHE A 32 -5.99 8.82 6.99
N ASP A 33 -6.79 8.28 6.07
CA ASP A 33 -6.31 7.36 5.03
C ASP A 33 -5.30 8.06 4.10
N THR A 34 -5.47 9.35 3.80
CA THR A 34 -4.50 10.14 3.00
C THR A 34 -3.19 10.33 3.75
N LYS A 35 -3.25 10.64 5.05
CA LYS A 35 -2.05 10.80 5.88
C LYS A 35 -1.27 9.50 6.00
N ALA A 36 -1.98 8.38 6.20
CA ALA A 36 -1.38 7.05 6.23
C ALA A 36 -0.77 6.67 4.87
N ALA A 37 -1.47 6.95 3.76
CA ALA A 37 -0.93 6.72 2.42
C ALA A 37 0.36 7.51 2.18
N ASN A 38 0.41 8.80 2.49
CA ASN A 38 1.63 9.61 2.38
C ASN A 38 2.78 9.06 3.23
N HIS A 39 2.47 8.53 4.42
CA HIS A 39 3.48 7.91 5.26
C HIS A 39 4.02 6.60 4.65
N ILE A 40 3.16 5.78 4.03
CA ILE A 40 3.57 4.59 3.26
C ILE A 40 4.49 5.00 2.09
N LEU A 41 4.12 6.04 1.33
CA LEU A 41 4.94 6.54 0.22
C LEU A 41 6.33 6.99 0.67
N ASN A 42 6.40 7.70 1.79
CA ASN A 42 7.68 8.10 2.38
C ASN A 42 8.52 6.89 2.78
N VAL A 43 7.92 5.84 3.34
CA VAL A 43 8.64 4.62 3.69
C VAL A 43 9.09 3.85 2.45
N ILE A 44 8.25 3.74 1.41
CA ILE A 44 8.66 3.17 0.12
C ILE A 44 9.88 3.91 -0.42
N SER A 45 9.86 5.25 -0.42
CA SER A 45 11.00 6.05 -0.91
C SER A 45 12.28 5.84 -0.09
N ARG A 46 12.15 5.58 1.22
CA ARG A 46 13.29 5.26 2.10
C ARG A 46 13.80 3.85 1.83
N SER A 47 12.90 2.86 1.74
CA SER A 47 13.25 1.46 1.45
C SER A 47 13.98 1.34 0.10
N VAL A 48 13.60 2.12 -0.91
CA VAL A 48 14.32 2.17 -2.20
C VAL A 48 15.77 2.68 -2.01
N LYS A 49 15.98 3.65 -1.12
CA LYS A 49 17.30 4.24 -0.87
C LYS A 49 18.18 3.37 0.02
N THR A 50 17.62 2.76 1.06
CA THR A 50 18.37 2.00 2.06
C THR A 50 18.41 0.50 1.79
N GLN A 51 17.58 0.00 0.87
CA GLN A 51 17.38 -1.44 0.60
C GLN A 51 16.92 -2.26 1.82
N GLU A 52 16.42 -1.58 2.86
CA GLU A 52 15.94 -2.23 4.07
C GLU A 52 14.41 -2.36 4.07
N SER A 53 13.94 -3.49 4.59
CA SER A 53 12.52 -3.70 4.88
C SER A 53 12.11 -2.82 6.06
N GLN A 54 11.01 -2.09 5.94
CA GLN A 54 10.49 -1.25 7.01
C GLN A 54 9.10 -1.70 7.44
N GLU A 55 8.91 -1.72 8.76
CA GLU A 55 7.65 -2.09 9.38
C GLU A 55 6.88 -0.85 9.80
N LEU A 56 5.58 -0.79 9.47
CA LEU A 56 4.68 0.21 10.02
C LEU A 56 3.52 -0.44 10.76
N TYR A 57 3.02 0.29 11.76
CA TYR A 57 1.93 -0.14 12.62
C TYR A 57 0.70 0.75 12.43
N HIS A 58 -0.49 0.20 12.70
CA HIS A 58 -1.79 0.89 12.65
C HIS A 58 -2.19 1.40 11.27
N ILE A 59 -1.79 0.68 10.21
CA ILE A 59 -2.14 1.03 8.83
C ILE A 59 -3.37 0.24 8.40
N ASN A 60 -4.32 0.94 7.78
CA ASN A 60 -5.51 0.34 7.20
C ASN A 60 -5.22 -0.16 5.77
N LYS A 61 -5.87 -1.25 5.36
CA LYS A 61 -5.81 -1.80 4.00
C LYS A 61 -6.20 -0.76 2.93
N ALA A 62 -7.17 0.12 3.25
CA ALA A 62 -7.57 1.22 2.38
C ALA A 62 -6.44 2.21 2.09
N ALA A 63 -5.60 2.51 3.09
CA ALA A 63 -4.46 3.40 2.92
C ALA A 63 -3.38 2.81 2.00
N ILE A 64 -3.20 1.48 2.04
CA ILE A 64 -2.29 0.76 1.13
C ILE A 64 -2.78 0.90 -0.32
N ARG A 65 -4.05 0.58 -0.59
CA ARG A 65 -4.67 0.74 -1.92
C ARG A 65 -4.55 2.18 -2.42
N LYS A 66 -4.77 3.15 -1.54
CA LYS A 66 -4.63 4.58 -1.85
C LYS A 66 -3.18 4.95 -2.18
N ALA A 67 -2.20 4.43 -1.45
CA ALA A 67 -0.78 4.64 -1.76
C ALA A 67 -0.39 4.10 -3.14
N PHE A 68 -0.83 2.88 -3.51
CA PHE A 68 -0.59 2.35 -4.85
C PHE A 68 -1.30 3.16 -5.95
N THR A 69 -2.50 3.66 -5.67
CA THR A 69 -3.23 4.56 -6.58
C THR A 69 -2.47 5.87 -6.79
N MET A 70 -1.90 6.46 -5.73
CA MET A 70 -1.08 7.68 -5.81
C MET A 70 0.22 7.46 -6.59
N LEU A 71 0.79 6.25 -6.55
CA LEU A 71 1.96 5.85 -7.35
C LEU A 71 1.61 5.55 -8.82
N SER A 72 0.33 5.64 -9.21
CA SER A 72 -0.15 5.21 -10.53
C SER A 72 0.29 3.79 -10.89
N ALA A 73 0.48 2.95 -9.86
CA ALA A 73 0.99 1.61 -10.02
C ALA A 73 -0.16 0.64 -10.26
N LYS A 74 -0.01 -0.22 -11.27
CA LYS A 74 -0.80 -1.45 -11.31
C LYS A 74 -0.30 -2.33 -10.18
N TYR A 75 -1.21 -2.77 -9.33
CA TYR A 75 -0.91 -3.65 -8.23
C TYR A 75 -1.85 -4.86 -8.25
N GLU A 76 -1.32 -5.98 -7.80
CA GLU A 76 -2.06 -7.21 -7.53
C GLU A 76 -2.26 -7.33 -6.03
N GLU A 77 -3.44 -7.81 -5.64
CA GLU A 77 -3.81 -8.04 -4.25
C GLU A 77 -4.13 -9.52 -4.09
N GLU A 78 -3.30 -10.22 -3.31
CA GLU A 78 -3.50 -11.63 -3.01
C GLU A 78 -3.68 -11.81 -1.50
N THR A 79 -4.61 -12.67 -1.10
CA THR A 79 -4.80 -13.00 0.32
C THR A 79 -4.52 -14.47 0.53
N SER A 80 -3.56 -14.78 1.40
CA SER A 80 -3.15 -16.15 1.70
C SER A 80 -2.82 -16.28 3.19
N HIS A 81 -3.29 -17.35 3.81
CA HIS A 81 -3.07 -17.66 5.24
C HIS A 81 -3.38 -16.49 6.20
N GLY A 82 -4.39 -15.68 5.90
CA GLY A 82 -4.78 -14.52 6.72
C GLY A 82 -3.90 -13.28 6.54
N LEU A 83 -2.88 -13.32 5.68
CA LEU A 83 -2.08 -12.18 5.27
C LEU A 83 -2.60 -11.66 3.92
N THR A 84 -2.55 -10.34 3.71
CA THR A 84 -2.79 -9.75 2.39
C THR A 84 -1.47 -9.23 1.81
N PHE A 85 -1.12 -9.69 0.64
CA PHE A 85 0.04 -9.27 -0.13
C PHE A 85 -0.39 -8.27 -1.20
N PHE A 86 0.33 -7.17 -1.28
CA PHE A 86 0.21 -6.20 -2.37
C PHE A 86 1.54 -6.15 -3.10
N SER A 87 1.53 -6.47 -4.39
CA SER A 87 2.69 -6.36 -5.27
C SER A 87 2.37 -5.37 -6.37
N GLY A 88 3.28 -4.45 -6.66
CA GLY A 88 3.06 -3.49 -7.75
C GLY A 88 4.37 -3.01 -8.35
N MET A 89 4.33 -2.70 -9.65
CA MET A 89 5.44 -2.09 -10.36
C MET A 89 5.19 -0.60 -10.51
N VAL A 90 6.15 0.19 -10.05
CA VAL A 90 6.16 1.65 -10.09
C VAL A 90 7.29 2.10 -11.00
N LYS A 91 7.01 3.00 -11.94
CA LYS A 91 8.08 3.64 -12.73
C LYS A 91 8.71 4.76 -11.90
N HIS A 92 10.03 4.79 -11.83
CA HIS A 92 10.72 5.90 -11.17
C HIS A 92 10.54 7.19 -12.00
N PRO A 93 10.17 8.33 -11.41
CA PRO A 93 9.92 9.56 -12.17
C PRO A 93 11.18 10.15 -12.82
N MET A 94 12.37 9.80 -12.33
CA MET A 94 13.65 10.31 -12.85
C MET A 94 14.52 9.26 -13.55
N HIS A 95 14.16 7.97 -13.50
CA HIS A 95 14.96 6.89 -14.08
C HIS A 95 14.07 5.94 -14.89
N THR A 96 14.60 5.31 -15.93
CA THR A 96 13.91 4.24 -16.68
C THR A 96 13.70 2.97 -15.87
N ASP A 97 14.23 2.93 -14.64
CA ASP A 97 14.14 1.79 -13.74
C ASP A 97 12.71 1.55 -13.26
N THR A 98 12.38 0.27 -13.17
CA THR A 98 11.10 -0.17 -12.64
C THR A 98 11.33 -0.63 -11.20
N ILE A 99 10.58 -0.03 -10.27
CA ILE A 99 10.64 -0.36 -8.86
C ILE A 99 9.50 -1.33 -8.56
N SER A 100 9.85 -2.53 -8.14
CA SER A 100 8.87 -3.45 -7.58
C SER A 100 8.68 -3.14 -6.10
N VAL A 101 7.44 -2.86 -5.71
CA VAL A 101 7.04 -2.59 -4.34
C VAL A 101 6.22 -3.77 -3.85
N PHE A 102 6.64 -4.37 -2.74
CA PHE A 102 5.94 -5.44 -2.06
C PHE A 102 5.52 -4.93 -0.69
N VAL A 103 4.22 -5.04 -0.39
CA VAL A 103 3.66 -4.70 0.93
C VAL A 103 2.92 -5.91 1.47
N VAL A 104 3.37 -6.41 2.61
CA VAL A 104 2.70 -7.50 3.34
C VAL A 104 1.87 -6.89 4.45
N TYR A 105 0.56 -7.12 4.43
CA TYR A 105 -0.38 -6.72 5.46
C TYR A 105 -0.72 -7.91 6.34
N SER A 106 -0.43 -7.78 7.64
CA SER A 106 -0.79 -8.74 8.66
C SER A 106 -1.88 -8.17 9.57
N PRO A 107 -3.12 -8.67 9.48
CA PRO A 107 -4.17 -8.33 10.44
C PRO A 107 -3.83 -9.02 11.77
N ARG A 108 -3.70 -8.22 12.83
CA ARG A 108 -3.55 -8.72 14.21
C ARG A 108 -4.79 -8.34 14.99
N ASN A 109 -5.26 -9.20 15.91
CA ASN A 109 -6.40 -8.90 16.77
C ASN A 109 -6.24 -7.52 17.45
N GLY A 110 -7.15 -6.59 17.16
CA GLY A 110 -7.16 -5.21 17.68
C GLY A 110 -6.83 -4.13 16.63
N THR A 111 -6.23 -3.02 17.06
CA THR A 111 -5.90 -1.85 16.22
C THR A 111 -4.48 -1.87 15.64
N LYS A 112 -3.67 -2.88 15.99
CA LYS A 112 -2.24 -2.96 15.64
C LYS A 112 -2.02 -3.78 14.37
N ASN A 113 -2.55 -3.31 13.24
CA ASN A 113 -2.20 -3.86 11.93
C ASN A 113 -0.73 -3.60 11.65
N LYS A 114 -0.01 -4.61 11.15
CA LYS A 114 1.38 -4.48 10.74
C LYS A 114 1.45 -4.50 9.22
N ILE A 115 2.22 -3.60 8.65
CA ILE A 115 2.65 -3.69 7.27
C ILE A 115 4.16 -3.80 7.20
N GLU A 116 4.64 -4.62 6.29
CA GLU A 116 6.05 -4.73 5.95
C GLU A 116 6.23 -4.30 4.50
N ILE A 117 7.13 -3.35 4.25
CA ILE A 117 7.38 -2.79 2.92
C ILE A 117 8.78 -3.20 2.49
N SER A 118 8.87 -3.88 1.35
CA SER A 118 10.12 -4.26 0.70
C SER A 118 10.12 -3.78 -0.74
N THR A 119 11.23 -3.19 -1.17
CA THR A 119 11.37 -2.70 -2.56
C THR A 119 12.56 -3.35 -3.24
N LYS A 120 12.40 -3.78 -4.49
CA LYS A 120 13.51 -4.20 -5.36
C LYS A 120 13.55 -3.33 -6.61
N VAL A 121 14.71 -2.76 -6.88
CA VAL A 121 14.97 -1.96 -8.08
C VAL A 121 15.44 -2.90 -9.19
N PHE A 122 14.71 -2.95 -10.29
CA PHE A 122 15.15 -3.63 -11.50
C PHE A 122 15.78 -2.60 -12.44
N GLN A 123 17.11 -2.65 -12.57
CA GLN A 123 17.82 -1.91 -13.61
C GLN A 123 17.63 -2.64 -14.95
N PRO A 124 17.25 -1.96 -16.03
CA PRO A 124 17.28 -2.55 -17.36
C PRO A 124 18.72 -2.90 -17.68
N LEU A 125 18.96 -4.15 -18.12
CA LEU A 125 20.26 -4.58 -18.63
C LEU A 125 20.69 -3.62 -19.75
N THR A 126 21.64 -2.73 -19.45
CA THR A 126 22.34 -1.97 -20.47
C THR A 126 23.03 -2.97 -21.40
N THR A 127 22.72 -2.91 -22.69
CA THR A 127 23.27 -3.78 -23.75
C THR A 127 24.80 -3.82 -23.80
N ALA A 128 25.49 -2.90 -23.11
CA ALA A 128 26.94 -2.89 -22.93
C ALA A 128 27.48 -4.06 -22.08
N SER A 129 26.67 -4.75 -21.25
CA SER A 129 27.15 -5.87 -20.42
C SER A 129 26.96 -7.24 -21.05
N LEU A 130 26.46 -7.32 -22.28
CA LEU A 130 26.23 -8.56 -23.01
C LEU A 130 27.40 -8.95 -23.93
N GLU A 131 28.35 -8.06 -24.18
CA GLU A 131 29.54 -8.38 -25.00
C GLU A 131 30.61 -9.14 -24.19
N ASP A 132 30.67 -8.94 -22.88
CA ASP A 132 31.56 -9.68 -22.01
C ASP A 132 30.84 -10.94 -21.51
N GLY A 133 31.08 -12.09 -22.16
CA GLY A 133 30.56 -13.43 -21.85
C GLY A 133 30.81 -13.96 -20.41
N SER A 134 31.16 -13.09 -19.47
CA SER A 134 31.30 -13.34 -18.03
C SER A 134 29.96 -13.67 -17.33
N PHE A 135 28.82 -13.26 -17.88
CA PHE A 135 27.52 -13.46 -17.21
C PHE A 135 27.04 -14.92 -17.25
N LEU A 136 27.30 -15.66 -18.33
CA LEU A 136 27.01 -17.10 -18.39
C LEU A 136 27.92 -17.89 -17.42
N ALA A 137 29.15 -17.43 -17.19
CA ALA A 137 30.04 -18.01 -16.20
C ALA A 137 29.60 -17.73 -14.75
N ALA A 138 28.97 -16.58 -14.50
CA ALA A 138 28.43 -16.23 -13.18
C ALA A 138 27.12 -16.98 -12.85
N LEU A 139 26.28 -17.26 -13.85
CA LEU A 139 25.03 -18.04 -13.71
C LEU A 139 25.24 -19.55 -13.59
N LEU A 140 26.33 -20.09 -14.14
CA LEU A 140 26.64 -21.53 -14.12
C LEU A 140 27.53 -21.97 -12.97
N LYS A 141 27.97 -21.07 -12.08
CA LYS A 141 28.78 -21.47 -10.92
C LYS A 141 27.86 -22.13 -9.89
N PRO A 142 27.95 -23.46 -9.65
CA PRO A 142 27.16 -24.07 -8.60
C PRO A 142 27.59 -23.44 -7.28
N ARG A 143 26.62 -22.85 -6.58
CA ARG A 143 26.78 -22.30 -5.24
C ARG A 143 27.08 -23.48 -4.31
N SER A 144 28.36 -23.81 -4.15
CA SER A 144 28.79 -24.85 -3.20
C SER A 144 28.43 -24.38 -1.80
N THR A 145 27.60 -25.19 -1.15
CA THR A 145 27.33 -25.19 0.29
C THR A 145 28.59 -25.02 1.11
N PHE A 146 28.61 -24.02 1.99
CA PHE A 146 29.01 -24.11 3.40
C PHE A 146 28.37 -22.96 4.17
#